data_AF-A0A2V8HBG1-F1
#
_entry.id   AF-A0A2V8HBG1-F1
#
_cell.length_a   1.000
_cell.length_b   1.000
_cell.length_c   1.000
_cell.angle_alpha   90.00
_cell.angle_beta   90.00
_cell.angle_gamma   90.00
#
_symmetry.space_group_name_H-M   'P 1'
#
loop_
_entity.id
_entity.type
_entity.pdbx_description
1 polymer ?
#
loop_
_entity_poly.entity_id
_entity_poly.type
_entity_poly.pdbx_seq_one_letter_code
_entity_poly.pdbx_strand_id
1 'polypeptide(L)'
;QAEFAPPPEPENAWLEAIASDDGGDSLNEAVTISGWHIPNLYSRYSIDIPAVAADTTVGIFRDRVYAVWPDARFGGTDILLSYSPDRGQTWSTPIVVNDNRRPLPPAPAPNHLLPAVAVNNAGVVAVSWLDRRDAADRVAWHARIRVSLDGGETFLPSVVVSEAPARFDGREHWPPTASTTGGGTPVFSGGLLLMRIFAPVHVYVPGDYAGLAADTNGTFHPYWIDNRTGWHQVWTAAVTVAAKAIKNGADDLASLDDLTELTTLERVSSDYDPGAQTTTMTVRLRNTSPKPIAGPVKIRLISVESDVANVEVVGASNGLAGAGAVWDVTSYVDG
;
A
#
# COMPACT_ATOMS: atom_id res chain seq x y z
N GLN A 1 12.39 27.21 -26.07
CA GLN A 1 11.46 26.67 -25.06
C GLN A 1 12.28 26.53 -23.80
N ALA A 2 11.89 27.17 -22.70
CA ALA A 2 12.59 26.96 -21.43
C ALA A 2 12.21 25.56 -20.95
N GLU A 3 13.18 24.65 -20.97
CA GLU A 3 13.05 23.34 -20.34
C GLU A 3 12.91 23.61 -18.84
N PHE A 4 11.72 23.38 -18.28
CA PHE A 4 11.59 23.33 -16.84
C PHE A 4 12.47 22.16 -16.39
N ALA A 5 13.40 22.43 -15.47
CA ALA A 5 14.18 21.38 -14.86
C ALA A 5 13.21 20.31 -14.34
N PRO A 6 13.47 19.01 -14.58
CA PRO A 6 12.65 17.97 -13.97
C PRO A 6 12.64 18.22 -12.46
N PRO A 7 11.49 18.09 -11.79
CA PRO A 7 11.45 18.24 -10.34
C PRO A 7 12.46 17.26 -9.73
N PRO A 8 13.12 17.64 -8.62
CA PRO A 8 14.11 16.79 -7.98
C PRO A 8 13.52 15.40 -7.70
N GLU A 9 14.37 14.38 -7.85
CA GLU A 9 14.13 13.00 -7.39
C GLU A 9 13.51 12.98 -5.99
N PRO A 10 12.74 11.93 -5.62
CA PRO A 10 11.92 11.93 -4.41
C PRO A 10 12.72 12.38 -3.19
N GLU A 11 12.12 13.29 -2.41
CA GLU A 11 12.68 13.65 -1.12
C GLU A 11 12.67 12.41 -0.24
N ASN A 12 13.85 11.97 0.17
CA ASN A 12 14.00 10.91 1.16
C ASN A 12 13.69 11.52 2.52
N ALA A 13 12.49 11.22 3.02
CA ALA A 13 12.04 11.60 4.35
C ALA A 13 11.93 10.37 5.25
N TRP A 14 11.50 10.61 6.49
CA TRP A 14 11.11 9.56 7.43
C TRP A 14 9.61 9.67 7.66
N LEU A 15 8.91 8.55 7.58
CA LEU A 15 7.55 8.44 8.07
C LEU A 15 7.62 8.05 9.54
N GLU A 16 7.03 8.86 10.41
CA GLU A 16 7.07 8.68 11.86
C GLU A 16 5.66 8.59 12.44
N ALA A 17 5.51 7.78 13.48
CA ALA A 17 4.30 7.68 14.28
C ALA A 17 4.51 8.38 15.62
N ILE A 18 3.48 9.09 16.06
CA ILE A 18 3.40 9.67 17.40
C ILE A 18 2.11 9.17 18.04
N ALA A 19 2.17 8.81 19.31
CA ALA A 19 1.03 8.32 20.07
C ALA A 19 0.85 9.14 21.35
N SER A 20 -0.32 8.98 21.97
CA SER A 20 -0.62 9.47 23.31
C SER A 20 -1.17 8.30 24.13
N ASP A 21 -0.72 8.17 25.38
CA ASP A 21 -1.20 7.18 26.34
C ASP A 21 -2.09 7.79 27.44
N ASP A 22 -2.36 9.10 27.36
CA ASP A 22 -3.09 9.89 28.36
C ASP A 22 -4.36 10.56 27.79
N GLY A 23 -4.86 10.10 26.65
CA GLY A 23 -6.07 10.64 26.03
C GLY A 23 -5.86 11.93 25.24
N GLY A 24 -4.60 12.25 24.92
CA GLY A 24 -4.20 13.40 24.10
C GLY A 24 -3.66 14.59 24.89
N ASP A 25 -3.45 14.44 26.21
CA ASP A 25 -2.89 15.49 27.05
C ASP A 25 -1.39 15.70 26.75
N SER A 26 -0.68 14.64 26.38
CA SER A 26 0.70 14.68 25.89
C SER A 26 0.95 13.70 24.75
N LEU A 27 2.05 13.94 24.02
CA LEU A 27 2.50 13.12 22.92
C LEU A 27 3.83 12.46 23.29
N ASN A 28 3.95 11.17 22.99
CA ASN A 28 5.18 10.40 23.14
C ASN A 28 6.24 10.85 22.14
N GLU A 29 7.48 10.40 22.35
CA GLU A 29 8.52 10.55 21.33
C GLU A 29 8.10 9.85 20.03
N ALA A 30 8.48 10.46 18.91
CA ALA A 30 8.20 9.93 17.59
C ALA A 30 8.97 8.62 17.36
N VAL A 31 8.29 7.62 16.81
CA VAL A 31 8.87 6.34 16.42
C VAL A 31 8.90 6.27 14.89
N THR A 32 10.07 5.99 14.32
CA THR A 32 10.20 5.84 12.87
C THR A 32 9.51 4.56 12.38
N ILE A 33 8.58 4.72 11.43
CA ILE A 33 7.91 3.61 10.72
C ILE A 33 8.80 3.12 9.58
N SER A 34 9.25 4.04 8.72
CA SER A 34 10.07 3.71 7.56
C SER A 34 10.75 4.95 6.97
N GLY A 35 11.81 4.73 6.18
CA GLY A 35 12.20 5.73 5.18
C GLY A 35 11.09 5.86 4.14
N TRP A 36 10.80 7.08 3.71
CA TRP A 36 9.70 7.39 2.79
C TRP A 36 10.22 8.13 1.58
N HIS A 37 9.94 7.58 0.40
CA HIS A 37 10.24 8.23 -0.87
C HIS A 37 8.99 8.98 -1.30
N ILE A 38 8.93 10.27 -0.96
CA ILE A 38 7.70 11.06 -1.08
C ILE A 38 7.30 11.20 -2.57
N PRO A 39 6.06 10.84 -2.95
CA PRO A 39 5.56 11.10 -4.28
C PRO A 39 5.46 12.60 -4.55
N ASN A 40 6.01 13.04 -5.68
CA ASN A 40 5.93 14.44 -6.07
C ASN A 40 4.59 14.72 -6.78
N LEU A 41 3.75 15.58 -6.19
CA LEU A 41 2.45 15.97 -6.76
C LEU A 41 2.54 16.48 -8.20
N TYR A 42 3.58 17.22 -8.55
CA TYR A 42 3.69 17.88 -9.86
C TYR A 42 4.21 16.95 -10.95
N SER A 43 5.16 16.04 -10.67
CA SER A 43 5.63 15.07 -11.69
C SER A 43 4.80 13.81 -11.75
N ARG A 44 4.17 13.41 -10.64
CA ARG A 44 3.48 12.12 -10.53
C ARG A 44 1.96 12.25 -10.47
N TYR A 45 1.43 13.47 -10.30
CA TYR A 45 0.00 13.70 -10.00
C TYR A 45 -0.47 12.82 -8.83
N SER A 46 0.42 12.59 -7.86
CA SER A 46 0.19 11.73 -6.71
C SER A 46 0.24 12.54 -5.43
N ILE A 47 -0.62 12.20 -4.49
CA ILE A 47 -0.69 12.83 -3.18
C ILE A 47 0.15 12.00 -2.20
N ASP A 48 0.76 12.67 -1.22
CA ASP A 48 1.63 12.17 -0.17
C ASP A 48 0.92 12.06 1.19
N ILE A 49 -0.32 11.55 1.20
CA ILE A 49 -1.11 11.46 2.44
C ILE A 49 -1.09 10.03 2.98
N PRO A 50 -0.46 9.79 4.14
CA PRO A 50 -0.57 8.51 4.85
C PRO A 50 -1.90 8.41 5.61
N ALA A 51 -2.29 7.19 5.97
CA ALA A 51 -3.41 6.90 6.85
C ALA A 51 -3.02 5.86 7.91
N VAL A 52 -3.73 5.87 9.04
CA VAL A 52 -3.48 4.96 10.17
C VAL A 52 -4.77 4.32 10.65
N ALA A 53 -4.70 3.08 11.12
CA ALA A 53 -5.78 2.40 11.84
C ALA A 53 -5.22 1.52 12.96
N ALA A 54 -6.08 1.14 13.90
CA ALA A 54 -5.74 0.18 14.95
C ALA A 54 -6.80 -0.92 15.04
N ASP A 55 -6.38 -2.15 15.31
CA ASP A 55 -7.27 -3.23 15.70
C ASP A 55 -7.70 -3.02 17.16
N THR A 56 -8.92 -2.51 17.30
CA THR A 56 -9.57 -2.26 18.62
C THR A 56 -10.41 -3.45 19.09
N THR A 57 -10.37 -4.57 18.37
CA THR A 57 -11.10 -5.78 18.74
C THR A 57 -10.39 -6.52 19.89
N VAL A 58 -11.10 -7.47 20.49
CA VAL A 58 -10.51 -8.43 21.44
C VAL A 58 -9.95 -9.68 20.74
N GLY A 59 -9.69 -9.59 19.43
CA GLY A 59 -9.25 -10.69 18.57
C GLY A 59 -7.75 -11.00 18.65
N ILE A 60 -7.30 -11.88 17.75
CA ILE A 60 -5.92 -12.39 17.70
C ILE A 60 -4.87 -11.33 17.33
N PHE A 61 -5.29 -10.21 16.72
CA PHE A 61 -4.43 -9.08 16.36
C PHE A 61 -4.72 -7.83 17.20
N ARG A 62 -5.38 -7.99 18.34
CA ARG A 62 -5.68 -6.91 19.28
C ARG A 62 -4.49 -5.98 19.49
N ASP A 63 -4.77 -4.68 19.51
CA ASP A 63 -3.80 -3.59 19.73
C ASP A 63 -2.76 -3.43 18.60
N ARG A 64 -2.89 -4.17 17.49
CA ARG A 64 -2.05 -3.97 16.30
C ARG A 64 -2.40 -2.65 15.61
N VAL A 65 -1.39 -1.87 15.25
CA VAL A 65 -1.54 -0.59 14.55
C VAL A 65 -1.05 -0.73 13.12
N TYR A 66 -1.63 0.01 12.18
CA TYR A 66 -1.36 -0.04 10.76
C TYR A 66 -1.09 1.35 10.24
N ALA A 67 -0.03 1.54 9.47
CA ALA A 67 0.23 2.74 8.69
C ALA A 67 0.24 2.35 7.21
N VAL A 68 -0.48 3.11 6.39
CA VAL A 68 -0.45 3.00 4.92
C VAL A 68 -0.05 4.31 4.30
N TRP A 69 0.75 4.27 3.25
CA TRP A 69 1.21 5.48 2.57
C TRP A 69 1.53 5.23 1.10
N PRO A 70 1.46 6.26 0.26
CA PRO A 70 1.95 6.20 -1.12
C PRO A 70 3.47 6.42 -1.13
N ASP A 71 4.21 5.58 -1.87
CA ASP A 71 5.68 5.58 -1.88
C ASP A 71 6.24 5.47 -3.30
N ALA A 72 7.24 6.29 -3.61
CA ALA A 72 7.83 6.40 -4.94
C ALA A 72 9.12 5.59 -5.18
N ARG A 73 9.55 4.76 -4.22
CA ARG A 73 10.86 4.07 -4.27
C ARG A 73 11.05 3.14 -5.46
N PHE A 74 9.95 2.68 -6.07
CA PHE A 74 9.97 1.72 -7.15
C PHE A 74 9.63 2.33 -8.52
N GLY A 75 9.88 3.63 -8.69
CA GLY A 75 9.74 4.36 -9.95
C GLY A 75 8.31 4.81 -10.30
N GLY A 76 7.28 4.10 -9.83
CA GLY A 76 5.87 4.55 -9.81
C GLY A 76 5.50 5.16 -8.46
N THR A 77 4.21 5.21 -8.13
CA THR A 77 3.77 5.37 -6.74
C THR A 77 2.99 4.13 -6.34
N ASP A 78 3.50 3.40 -5.37
CA ASP A 78 2.90 2.19 -4.82
C ASP A 78 2.28 2.48 -3.45
N ILE A 79 1.29 1.69 -3.06
CA ILE A 79 0.68 1.76 -1.74
C ILE A 79 1.41 0.78 -0.83
N LEU A 80 2.10 1.30 0.17
CA LEU A 80 2.79 0.49 1.17
C LEU A 80 1.97 0.43 2.45
N LEU A 81 2.14 -0.66 3.19
CA LEU A 81 1.64 -0.87 4.54
C LEU A 81 2.79 -1.31 5.45
N SER A 82 2.82 -0.80 6.67
CA SER A 82 3.57 -1.39 7.78
C SER A 82 2.64 -1.53 8.97
N TYR A 83 2.80 -2.60 9.74
CA TYR A 83 2.04 -2.81 10.96
C TYR A 83 2.95 -2.88 12.18
N SER A 84 2.38 -2.54 13.34
CA SER A 84 3.03 -2.62 14.63
C SER A 84 2.28 -3.58 15.54
N PRO A 85 2.89 -4.69 15.98
CA PRO A 85 2.24 -5.64 16.89
C PRO A 85 2.23 -5.18 18.35
N ASP A 86 2.88 -4.05 18.68
CA ASP A 86 3.17 -3.60 20.03
C ASP A 86 2.79 -2.12 20.27
N ARG A 87 1.65 -1.71 19.71
CA ARG A 87 1.02 -0.38 19.89
C ARG A 87 1.85 0.79 19.35
N GLY A 88 2.55 0.58 18.24
CA GLY A 88 3.33 1.60 17.54
C GLY A 88 4.79 1.71 17.98
N GLN A 89 5.28 0.81 18.84
CA GLN A 89 6.67 0.85 19.34
C GLN A 89 7.68 0.27 18.35
N THR A 90 7.31 -0.80 17.64
CA THR A 90 8.09 -1.38 16.54
C THR A 90 7.20 -1.59 15.33
N TRP A 91 7.79 -1.52 14.13
CA TRP A 91 7.08 -1.55 12.86
C TRP A 91 7.67 -2.62 11.94
N SER A 92 6.80 -3.32 11.22
CA SER A 92 7.21 -4.33 10.24
C SER A 92 7.95 -3.68 9.06
N THR A 93 8.74 -4.47 8.33
CA THR A 93 9.19 -4.10 6.99
C THR A 93 7.96 -3.71 6.14
N PRO A 94 8.02 -2.63 5.34
CA PRO A 94 6.91 -2.24 4.48
C PRO A 94 6.53 -3.34 3.48
N ILE A 95 5.22 -3.50 3.25
CA ILE A 95 4.63 -4.46 2.32
C ILE A 95 3.88 -3.68 1.24
N VAL A 96 4.10 -4.04 -0.03
CA VAL A 96 3.34 -3.46 -1.15
C VAL A 96 1.92 -4.04 -1.18
N VAL A 97 0.91 -3.17 -1.14
CA VAL A 97 -0.51 -3.54 -1.08
C VAL A 97 -1.12 -3.67 -2.48
N ASN A 98 -0.82 -2.73 -3.38
CA ASN A 98 -1.29 -2.79 -4.76
C ASN A 98 -0.73 -4.04 -5.46
N ASP A 99 -1.58 -4.70 -6.25
CA ASP A 99 -1.34 -6.02 -6.83
C ASP A 99 -1.22 -6.01 -8.36
N ASN A 100 -1.03 -4.82 -8.94
CA ASN A 100 -0.74 -4.71 -10.37
C ASN A 100 0.66 -5.26 -10.67
N ARG A 101 0.77 -5.96 -11.79
CA ARG A 101 2.08 -6.28 -12.37
C ARG A 101 2.79 -4.98 -12.74
N ARG A 102 4.08 -4.90 -12.45
CA ARG A 102 4.90 -3.76 -12.85
C ARG A 102 5.13 -3.77 -14.36
N PRO A 103 4.91 -2.65 -15.07
CA PRO A 103 5.36 -2.50 -16.44
C PRO A 103 6.89 -2.66 -16.51
N LEU A 104 7.39 -3.35 -17.53
CA LEU A 104 8.83 -3.45 -17.76
C LEU A 104 9.37 -2.14 -18.34
N PRO A 105 10.57 -1.68 -17.94
CA PRO A 105 11.20 -0.51 -18.54
C PRO A 105 11.27 -0.60 -20.07
N PRO A 106 11.06 0.51 -20.81
CA PRO A 106 10.92 1.89 -20.33
C PRO A 106 9.48 2.31 -20.02
N ALA A 107 8.52 1.37 -19.96
CA ALA A 107 7.12 1.73 -19.71
C ALA A 107 6.98 2.34 -18.31
N PRO A 108 6.29 3.49 -18.18
CA PRO A 108 6.14 4.15 -16.89
C PRO A 108 5.26 3.32 -15.95
N ALA A 109 5.69 3.17 -14.70
CA ALA A 109 4.85 2.62 -13.66
C ALA A 109 3.68 3.57 -13.32
N PRO A 110 2.51 3.02 -12.93
CA PRO A 110 1.36 3.82 -12.50
C PRO A 110 1.65 4.56 -11.18
N ASN A 111 0.88 5.62 -10.92
CA ASN A 111 0.93 6.36 -9.66
C ASN A 111 -0.38 6.16 -8.90
N HIS A 112 -0.37 5.25 -7.93
CA HIS A 112 -1.48 5.03 -7.00
C HIS A 112 -1.49 6.12 -5.92
N LEU A 113 -2.67 6.52 -5.44
CA LEU A 113 -2.79 7.61 -4.48
C LEU A 113 -3.91 7.40 -3.46
N LEU A 114 -3.87 8.20 -2.40
CA LEU A 114 -4.87 8.29 -1.33
C LEU A 114 -5.25 6.93 -0.74
N PRO A 115 -4.28 6.20 -0.15
CA PRO A 115 -4.61 5.00 0.57
C PRO A 115 -5.39 5.32 1.84
N ALA A 116 -6.29 4.42 2.20
CA ALA A 116 -6.99 4.44 3.48
C ALA A 116 -7.02 3.02 4.05
N VAL A 117 -6.97 2.89 5.37
CA VAL A 117 -6.94 1.61 6.08
C VAL A 117 -7.99 1.59 7.18
N ALA A 118 -8.64 0.44 7.38
CA ALA A 118 -9.53 0.21 8.51
C ALA A 118 -9.48 -1.26 8.94
N VAL A 119 -9.84 -1.50 10.21
CA VAL A 119 -10.01 -2.84 10.77
C VAL A 119 -11.47 -3.02 11.14
N ASN A 120 -12.09 -4.14 10.75
CA ASN A 120 -13.47 -4.44 11.11
C ASN A 120 -13.58 -5.23 12.43
N ASN A 121 -14.81 -5.46 12.87
CA ASN A 121 -15.11 -6.19 14.12
C ASN A 121 -14.65 -7.67 14.13
N ALA A 122 -14.22 -8.22 12.99
CA ALA A 122 -13.70 -9.58 12.84
C ALA A 122 -12.16 -9.62 12.75
N GLY A 123 -11.49 -8.49 12.98
CA GLY A 123 -10.03 -8.35 12.88
C GLY A 123 -9.50 -8.33 11.43
N VAL A 124 -10.39 -8.25 10.43
CA VAL A 124 -9.98 -8.15 9.02
C VAL A 124 -9.49 -6.74 8.78
N VAL A 125 -8.34 -6.62 8.11
CA VAL A 125 -7.77 -5.34 7.71
C VAL A 125 -8.15 -5.09 6.26
N ALA A 126 -8.68 -3.91 5.95
CA ALA A 126 -8.93 -3.49 4.58
C ALA A 126 -8.10 -2.26 4.25
N VAL A 127 -7.56 -2.23 3.03
CA VAL A 127 -6.88 -1.07 2.46
C VAL A 127 -7.57 -0.72 1.14
N SER A 128 -8.01 0.53 1.01
CA SER A 128 -8.53 1.07 -0.24
C SER A 128 -7.62 2.15 -0.79
N TRP A 129 -7.58 2.32 -2.11
CA TRP A 129 -6.79 3.36 -2.77
C TRP A 129 -7.38 3.74 -4.13
N LEU A 130 -6.91 4.85 -4.69
CA LEU A 130 -7.17 5.21 -6.08
C LEU A 130 -6.08 4.61 -6.97
N ASP A 131 -6.52 3.77 -7.89
CA ASP A 131 -5.70 2.93 -8.72
C ASP A 131 -5.62 3.45 -10.15
N ARG A 132 -4.40 3.74 -10.62
CA ARG A 132 -4.12 4.24 -11.96
C ARG A 132 -3.53 3.19 -12.91
N ARG A 133 -3.61 1.89 -12.59
CA ARG A 133 -2.99 0.82 -13.41
C ARG A 133 -3.50 0.79 -14.86
N ASP A 134 -4.77 1.15 -15.05
CA ASP A 134 -5.45 1.11 -16.35
C ASP A 134 -5.54 2.50 -17.01
N ALA A 135 -4.90 3.52 -16.43
CA ALA A 135 -4.99 4.91 -16.87
C ALA A 135 -3.88 5.27 -17.86
N ALA A 136 -4.18 5.16 -19.16
CA ALA A 136 -3.25 5.55 -20.22
C ALA A 136 -2.87 7.05 -20.18
N ASP A 137 -3.78 7.89 -19.68
CA ASP A 137 -3.57 9.33 -19.46
C ASP A 137 -2.79 9.64 -18.17
N ARG A 138 -2.54 8.63 -17.33
CA ARG A 138 -1.87 8.68 -16.02
C ARG A 138 -2.59 9.54 -14.97
N VAL A 139 -3.80 10.02 -15.25
CA VAL A 139 -4.59 10.87 -14.37
C VAL A 139 -5.93 10.25 -14.01
N ALA A 140 -6.53 9.41 -14.86
CA ALA A 140 -7.73 8.65 -14.51
C ALA A 140 -7.44 7.62 -13.39
N TRP A 141 -8.47 7.21 -12.66
CA TRP A 141 -8.34 6.16 -11.62
C TRP A 141 -9.63 5.37 -11.43
N HIS A 142 -9.49 4.15 -10.93
CA HIS A 142 -10.56 3.41 -10.27
C HIS A 142 -10.35 3.39 -8.76
N ALA A 143 -11.41 3.34 -7.97
CA ALA A 143 -11.26 2.99 -6.55
C ALA A 143 -11.13 1.47 -6.43
N ARG A 144 -10.12 1.00 -5.70
CA ARG A 144 -9.92 -0.42 -5.40
C ARG A 144 -9.83 -0.65 -3.90
N ILE A 145 -10.12 -1.88 -3.48
CA ILE A 145 -9.94 -2.34 -2.11
C ILE A 145 -9.30 -3.72 -2.11
N ARG A 146 -8.51 -3.99 -1.07
CA ARG A 146 -7.88 -5.27 -0.80
C ARG A 146 -7.98 -5.56 0.69
N VAL A 147 -8.11 -6.82 1.08
CA VAL A 147 -8.28 -7.21 2.48
C VAL A 147 -7.25 -8.25 2.91
N SER A 148 -6.80 -8.16 4.15
CA SER A 148 -5.93 -9.11 4.83
C SER A 148 -6.70 -9.83 5.93
N LEU A 149 -6.52 -11.15 5.96
CA LEU A 149 -7.06 -12.02 7.00
C LEU A 149 -6.01 -12.38 8.05
N ASP A 150 -4.76 -11.98 7.90
CA ASP A 150 -3.65 -12.34 8.77
C ASP A 150 -2.99 -11.11 9.41
N GLY A 151 -3.80 -10.08 9.65
CA GLY A 151 -3.35 -8.91 10.39
C GLY A 151 -2.35 -8.06 9.61
N GLY A 152 -2.41 -8.05 8.29
CA GLY A 152 -1.61 -7.20 7.40
C GLY A 152 -0.34 -7.85 6.83
N GLU A 153 -0.12 -9.15 7.04
CA GLU A 153 1.05 -9.86 6.51
C GLU A 153 0.89 -10.19 5.03
N THR A 154 -0.29 -10.66 4.62
CA THR A 154 -0.62 -10.92 3.22
C THR A 154 -2.04 -10.45 2.92
N PHE A 155 -2.37 -10.33 1.63
CA PHE A 155 -3.65 -9.80 1.19
C PHE A 155 -4.28 -10.68 0.10
N LEU A 156 -5.61 -10.85 0.16
CA LEU A 156 -6.39 -11.47 -0.92
C LEU A 156 -6.35 -10.60 -2.18
N PRO A 157 -6.59 -11.10 -3.41
CA PRO A 157 -6.61 -10.27 -4.61
C PRO A 157 -7.51 -9.03 -4.48
N SER A 158 -7.08 -7.90 -5.05
CA SER A 158 -7.85 -6.65 -4.99
C SER A 158 -9.06 -6.67 -5.91
N VAL A 159 -10.10 -5.93 -5.52
CA VAL A 159 -11.31 -5.74 -6.33
C VAL A 159 -11.53 -4.26 -6.63
N VAL A 160 -12.11 -3.96 -7.79
CA VAL A 160 -12.58 -2.62 -8.13
C VAL A 160 -13.91 -2.38 -7.39
N VAL A 161 -14.03 -1.24 -6.72
CA VAL A 161 -15.26 -0.84 -6.03
C VAL A 161 -16.00 0.30 -6.73
N SER A 162 -15.32 1.06 -7.61
CA SER A 162 -15.99 2.07 -8.41
C SER A 162 -16.67 1.48 -9.65
N GLU A 163 -17.90 1.89 -9.93
CA GLU A 163 -18.64 1.42 -11.12
C GLU A 163 -18.05 1.95 -12.43
N ALA A 164 -17.30 3.06 -12.36
CA ALA A 164 -16.61 3.68 -13.46
C ALA A 164 -15.28 4.32 -12.98
N PRO A 165 -14.33 4.59 -13.89
CA PRO A 165 -13.16 5.38 -13.56
C PRO A 165 -13.49 6.87 -13.46
N ALA A 166 -12.64 7.63 -12.78
CA ALA A 166 -12.51 9.06 -13.06
C ALA A 166 -12.06 9.28 -14.51
N ARG A 167 -12.51 10.35 -15.13
CA ARG A 167 -12.32 10.66 -16.55
C ARG A 167 -11.73 12.05 -16.76
N PHE A 168 -10.85 12.17 -17.75
CA PHE A 168 -10.20 13.40 -18.17
C PHE A 168 -10.16 13.49 -19.70
N ASP A 169 -11.36 13.39 -20.30
CA ASP A 169 -11.57 13.27 -21.75
C ASP A 169 -12.19 14.55 -22.37
N GLY A 170 -12.24 15.65 -21.61
CA GLY A 170 -12.83 16.92 -21.99
C GLY A 170 -14.34 17.01 -21.73
N ARG A 171 -14.94 15.99 -21.10
CA ARG A 171 -16.36 16.00 -20.68
C ARG A 171 -16.53 16.27 -19.19
N GLU A 172 -15.43 16.36 -18.45
CA GLU A 172 -15.41 16.82 -17.08
C GLU A 172 -15.76 18.31 -16.99
N HIS A 173 -16.61 18.65 -16.03
CA HIS A 173 -16.85 20.03 -15.62
C HIS A 173 -15.73 20.46 -14.68
N TRP A 174 -15.04 21.53 -15.05
CA TRP A 174 -14.10 22.21 -14.17
C TRP A 174 -14.42 23.71 -14.17
N PRO A 175 -14.58 24.34 -12.99
CA PRO A 175 -14.72 25.78 -12.92
C PRO A 175 -13.37 26.42 -13.27
N PRO A 176 -13.29 27.37 -14.21
CA PRO A 176 -12.05 28.09 -14.47
C PRO A 176 -11.64 28.88 -13.23
N THR A 177 -10.43 28.63 -12.74
CA THR A 177 -9.84 29.43 -11.66
C THR A 177 -9.02 30.56 -12.29
N ALA A 178 -9.05 31.73 -11.64
CA ALA A 178 -8.22 32.86 -12.03
C ALA A 178 -7.39 33.36 -10.85
N SER A 179 -6.15 33.77 -11.13
CA SER A 179 -5.34 34.55 -10.20
C SER A 179 -4.99 35.90 -10.82
N THR A 180 -4.97 36.93 -10.00
CA THR A 180 -4.59 38.29 -10.39
C THR A 180 -3.37 38.74 -9.60
N THR A 181 -2.35 39.26 -10.27
CA THR A 181 -1.14 39.81 -9.63
C THR A 181 -0.80 41.21 -10.15
N GLY A 182 0.06 41.92 -9.42
CA GLY A 182 0.47 43.30 -9.72
C GLY A 182 -0.53 44.35 -9.23
N GLY A 183 -0.54 45.52 -9.87
CA GLY A 183 -1.54 46.58 -9.60
C GLY A 183 -1.51 47.19 -8.18
N GLY A 184 -0.47 46.91 -7.39
CA GLY A 184 -0.34 47.42 -6.02
C GLY A 184 -1.05 46.57 -4.96
N THR A 185 -1.31 45.28 -5.22
CA THR A 185 -1.78 44.35 -4.18
C THR A 185 -0.74 44.18 -3.06
N PRO A 186 -1.15 43.84 -1.82
CA PRO A 186 -0.22 43.65 -0.70
C PRO A 186 0.85 42.58 -0.94
N VAL A 187 0.56 41.59 -1.79
CA VAL A 187 1.45 40.46 -2.10
C VAL A 187 2.37 40.77 -3.29
N PHE A 188 1.97 41.69 -4.19
CA PHE A 188 2.73 42.10 -5.37
C PHE A 188 2.68 43.63 -5.54
N SER A 189 3.59 44.33 -4.86
CA SER A 189 3.68 45.78 -4.91
C SER A 189 4.27 46.26 -6.24
N GLY A 190 3.44 46.92 -7.06
CA GLY A 190 3.83 47.48 -8.36
C GLY A 190 3.74 46.51 -9.54
N GLY A 191 4.02 47.03 -10.75
CA GLY A 191 3.99 46.24 -11.99
C GLY A 191 2.62 46.16 -12.69
N LEU A 192 2.60 45.50 -13.85
CA LEU A 192 1.42 45.31 -14.69
C LEU A 192 0.33 44.51 -13.97
N LEU A 193 -0.94 44.87 -14.22
CA LEU A 193 -2.07 44.01 -13.84
C LEU A 193 -2.06 42.76 -14.73
N LEU A 194 -1.88 41.59 -14.11
CA LEU A 194 -1.82 40.32 -14.81
C LEU A 194 -2.93 39.40 -14.32
N MET A 195 -3.74 38.88 -15.25
CA MET A 195 -4.73 37.85 -14.99
C MET A 195 -4.27 36.54 -15.62
N ARG A 196 -4.18 35.47 -14.83
CA ARG A 196 -3.97 34.10 -15.30
C ARG A 196 -5.24 33.31 -15.11
N ILE A 197 -5.73 32.69 -16.18
CA ILE A 197 -6.80 31.69 -16.14
C ILE A 197 -6.13 30.32 -16.29
N PHE A 198 -6.43 29.40 -15.40
CA PHE A 198 -5.82 28.07 -15.40
C PHE A 198 -6.77 27.02 -14.81
N ALA A 199 -6.57 25.77 -15.20
CA ALA A 199 -7.16 24.62 -14.51
C ALA A 199 -6.31 24.32 -13.26
N PRO A 200 -6.89 24.29 -12.05
CA PRO A 200 -6.13 23.92 -10.87
C PRO A 200 -5.71 22.45 -10.95
N VAL A 201 -4.54 22.11 -10.38
CA VAL A 201 -4.04 20.72 -10.30
C VAL A 201 -5.08 19.77 -9.68
N HIS A 202 -5.94 20.33 -8.82
CA HIS A 202 -7.00 19.60 -8.12
C HIS A 202 -8.10 19.02 -9.03
N VAL A 203 -8.13 19.42 -10.30
CA VAL A 203 -8.96 18.73 -11.31
C VAL A 203 -8.44 17.30 -11.50
N TYR A 204 -7.14 17.14 -11.70
CA TYR A 204 -6.50 15.84 -11.98
C TYR A 204 -6.21 15.02 -10.72
N VAL A 205 -6.34 15.66 -9.57
CA VAL A 205 -6.07 15.07 -8.27
C VAL A 205 -7.10 15.66 -7.30
N PRO A 206 -8.14 14.94 -6.89
CA PRO A 206 -9.34 15.56 -6.31
C PRO A 206 -9.11 16.29 -4.97
N GLY A 207 -7.89 16.22 -4.41
CA GLY A 207 -7.53 16.62 -3.05
C GLY A 207 -7.52 15.40 -2.12
N ASP A 208 -7.38 15.65 -0.82
CA ASP A 208 -7.17 14.61 0.20
C ASP A 208 -8.51 13.98 0.66
N TYR A 209 -9.32 13.53 -0.31
CA TYR A 209 -10.71 13.14 -0.09
C TYR A 209 -10.99 11.68 -0.42
N ALA A 210 -10.24 10.77 0.20
CA ALA A 210 -10.61 9.35 0.25
C ALA A 210 -10.47 8.84 1.68
N GLY A 211 -11.22 7.81 2.02
CA GLY A 211 -11.20 7.24 3.37
C GLY A 211 -11.92 5.90 3.42
N LEU A 212 -11.78 5.23 4.56
CA LEU A 212 -12.31 3.90 4.78
C LEU A 212 -12.74 3.76 6.23
N ALA A 213 -13.98 3.32 6.45
CA ALA A 213 -14.50 2.98 7.77
C ALA A 213 -15.03 1.55 7.77
N ALA A 214 -15.08 0.92 8.95
CA ALA A 214 -15.79 -0.33 9.15
C ALA A 214 -16.94 -0.11 10.14
N ASP A 215 -18.11 -0.65 9.83
CA ASP A 215 -19.26 -0.58 10.74
C ASP A 215 -19.27 -1.72 11.77
N THR A 216 -20.22 -1.65 12.71
CA THR A 216 -20.38 -2.64 13.78
C THR A 216 -20.79 -4.03 13.29
N ASN A 217 -21.26 -4.17 12.04
CA ASN A 217 -21.57 -5.46 11.42
C ASN A 217 -20.34 -6.05 10.70
N GLY A 218 -19.24 -5.30 10.62
CA GLY A 218 -18.02 -5.70 9.97
C GLY A 218 -17.96 -5.34 8.47
N THR A 219 -18.91 -4.54 7.99
CA THR A 219 -18.93 -4.06 6.59
C THR A 219 -17.99 -2.87 6.47
N PHE A 220 -17.15 -2.89 5.44
CA PHE A 220 -16.31 -1.75 5.09
C PHE A 220 -17.06 -0.77 4.19
N HIS A 221 -16.84 0.52 4.43
CA HIS A 221 -17.41 1.65 3.71
C HIS A 221 -16.27 2.55 3.20
N PRO A 222 -15.58 2.19 2.11
CA PRO A 222 -14.70 3.12 1.41
C PRO A 222 -15.50 4.28 0.86
N TYR A 223 -14.92 5.48 0.86
CA TYR A 223 -15.37 6.57 0.03
C TYR A 223 -14.23 7.14 -0.81
N TRP A 224 -14.58 7.66 -1.98
CA TRP A 224 -13.63 8.26 -2.90
C TRP A 224 -14.29 9.37 -3.71
N ILE A 225 -13.47 10.21 -4.35
CA ILE A 225 -13.93 11.16 -5.35
C ILE A 225 -13.71 10.58 -6.74
N ASP A 226 -14.74 10.64 -7.58
CA ASP A 226 -14.59 10.55 -9.03
C ASP A 226 -15.58 11.48 -9.73
N ASN A 227 -15.42 11.62 -11.04
CA ASN A 227 -16.21 12.53 -11.88
C ASN A 227 -16.97 11.81 -12.99
N ARG A 228 -17.45 10.57 -12.74
CA ARG A 228 -18.18 9.77 -13.73
C ARG A 228 -19.42 10.47 -14.32
N THR A 229 -20.01 11.40 -13.57
CA THR A 229 -21.16 12.23 -13.96
C THR A 229 -20.78 13.55 -14.63
N GLY A 230 -19.48 13.87 -14.67
CA GLY A 230 -18.93 15.13 -15.13
C GLY A 230 -18.49 16.05 -13.99
N TRP A 231 -19.04 15.92 -12.79
CA TRP A 231 -18.61 16.68 -11.61
C TRP A 231 -17.87 15.77 -10.64
N HIS A 232 -16.83 16.29 -9.98
CA HIS A 232 -16.22 15.59 -8.84
C HIS A 232 -17.25 15.43 -7.72
N GLN A 233 -17.57 14.19 -7.38
CA GLN A 233 -18.56 13.81 -6.38
C GLN A 233 -17.99 12.74 -5.46
N VAL A 234 -18.51 12.69 -4.22
CA VAL A 234 -18.23 11.60 -3.29
C VAL A 234 -19.05 10.38 -3.70
N TRP A 235 -18.37 9.25 -3.79
CA TRP A 235 -18.96 7.94 -3.99
C TRP A 235 -18.54 7.01 -2.86
N THR A 236 -19.34 5.98 -2.60
CA THR A 236 -19.07 4.96 -1.59
C THR A 236 -19.60 3.61 -2.06
N ALA A 237 -19.14 2.55 -1.43
CA ALA A 237 -19.65 1.20 -1.61
C ALA A 237 -19.65 0.47 -0.26
N ALA A 238 -20.56 -0.48 -0.10
CA ALA A 238 -20.51 -1.43 1.01
C ALA A 238 -19.71 -2.67 0.58
N VAL A 239 -18.69 -3.02 1.34
CA VAL A 239 -17.81 -4.17 1.07
C VAL A 239 -17.85 -5.13 2.25
N THR A 240 -18.43 -6.31 2.03
CA THR A 240 -18.52 -7.38 3.03
C THR A 240 -17.45 -8.44 2.80
N VAL A 241 -16.81 -8.91 3.88
CA VAL A 241 -15.86 -10.02 3.84
C VAL A 241 -16.48 -11.20 4.58
N ALA A 242 -16.61 -12.34 3.91
CA ALA A 242 -17.21 -13.54 4.50
C ALA A 242 -16.26 -14.24 5.49
N ALA A 243 -14.95 -14.09 5.29
CA ALA A 243 -13.92 -14.65 6.14
C ALA A 243 -13.62 -13.77 7.35
N LYS A 244 -13.00 -14.37 8.37
CA LYS A 244 -12.53 -13.69 9.59
C LYS A 244 -11.00 -13.69 9.63
N ALA A 245 -10.44 -12.87 10.51
CA ALA A 245 -9.02 -12.92 10.79
C ALA A 245 -8.58 -14.30 11.31
N ILE A 246 -7.40 -14.73 10.89
CA ILE A 246 -6.80 -16.01 11.22
C ILE A 246 -5.29 -15.87 11.39
N LYS A 247 -4.75 -16.50 12.45
CA LYS A 247 -3.32 -16.49 12.75
C LYS A 247 -2.58 -17.17 11.59
N ASN A 248 -1.48 -16.57 11.14
CA ASN A 248 -0.64 -17.09 10.05
C ASN A 248 -1.38 -17.30 8.71
N GLY A 249 -2.59 -16.75 8.53
CA GLY A 249 -3.29 -16.67 7.25
C GLY A 249 -3.96 -17.93 6.71
N ALA A 250 -3.89 -19.07 7.40
CA ALA A 250 -4.60 -20.29 7.00
C ALA A 250 -4.86 -21.22 8.20
N ASP A 251 -5.92 -22.05 8.11
CA ASP A 251 -6.32 -22.98 9.18
C ASP A 251 -5.22 -23.97 9.56
N ASP A 252 -4.48 -24.47 8.56
CA ASP A 252 -3.39 -25.42 8.74
C ASP A 252 -2.08 -24.77 9.23
N LEU A 253 -2.07 -23.44 9.37
CA LEU A 253 -0.98 -22.64 9.94
C LEU A 253 -1.36 -22.02 11.29
N ALA A 254 -2.66 -21.90 11.60
CA ALA A 254 -3.15 -21.13 12.75
C ALA A 254 -2.70 -21.68 14.10
N SER A 255 -2.40 -22.98 14.19
CA SER A 255 -1.87 -23.60 15.41
C SER A 255 -0.35 -23.57 15.50
N LEU A 256 0.35 -23.10 14.46
CA LEU A 256 1.82 -23.06 14.42
C LEU A 256 2.35 -21.78 15.07
N ASP A 257 3.55 -21.88 15.62
CA ASP A 257 4.31 -20.74 16.11
C ASP A 257 5.12 -20.10 14.99
N ASP A 258 5.26 -18.78 15.03
CA ASP A 258 6.18 -18.07 14.16
C ASP A 258 7.61 -18.23 14.69
N LEU A 259 8.47 -18.87 13.90
CA LEU A 259 9.86 -19.17 14.24
C LEU A 259 10.85 -18.26 13.50
N THR A 260 10.39 -17.18 12.85
CA THR A 260 11.23 -16.30 12.03
C THR A 260 12.39 -15.72 12.83
N GLU A 261 12.18 -15.29 14.08
CA GLU A 261 13.25 -14.77 14.95
C GLU A 261 14.29 -15.83 15.38
N LEU A 262 13.94 -17.11 15.27
CA LEU A 262 14.79 -18.24 15.65
C LEU A 262 15.41 -18.96 14.46
N THR A 263 15.20 -18.43 13.25
CA THR A 263 15.64 -19.06 12.01
C THR A 263 16.27 -18.08 11.05
N THR A 264 17.03 -18.61 10.09
CA THR A 264 17.51 -17.86 8.94
C THR A 264 17.47 -18.73 7.71
N LEU A 265 17.23 -18.10 6.55
CA LEU A 265 17.19 -18.77 5.25
C LEU A 265 18.45 -18.40 4.45
N GLU A 266 19.39 -19.32 4.36
CA GLU A 266 20.69 -19.11 3.71
C GLU A 266 20.62 -19.58 2.24
N ARG A 267 20.99 -18.72 1.28
CA ARG A 267 21.13 -19.12 -0.13
C ARG A 267 22.37 -19.99 -0.32
N VAL A 268 22.17 -21.22 -0.81
CA VAL A 268 23.24 -22.19 -1.10
C VAL A 268 23.72 -22.05 -2.54
N SER A 269 22.78 -21.98 -3.49
CA SER A 269 23.08 -21.80 -4.91
C SER A 269 21.93 -21.06 -5.61
N SER A 270 22.22 -20.48 -6.76
CA SER A 270 21.24 -19.82 -7.62
C SER A 270 21.65 -19.99 -9.07
N ASP A 271 20.69 -20.35 -9.92
CA ASP A 271 20.86 -20.51 -11.36
C ASP A 271 19.67 -19.87 -12.09
N TYR A 272 19.92 -19.30 -13.28
CA TYR A 272 18.90 -18.70 -14.12
C TYR A 272 18.97 -19.28 -15.52
N ASP A 273 17.87 -19.90 -15.95
CA ASP A 273 17.68 -20.36 -17.31
C ASP A 273 16.94 -19.27 -18.12
N PRO A 274 17.62 -18.57 -19.05
CA PRO A 274 16.99 -17.53 -19.87
C PRO A 274 16.00 -18.08 -20.89
N GLY A 275 16.15 -19.35 -21.32
CA GLY A 275 15.23 -19.99 -22.27
C GLY A 275 13.92 -20.39 -21.61
N ALA A 276 13.98 -20.84 -20.36
CA ALA A 276 12.82 -21.17 -19.54
C ALA A 276 12.30 -19.99 -18.70
N GLN A 277 13.01 -18.85 -18.69
CA GLN A 277 12.73 -17.69 -17.83
C GLN A 277 12.55 -18.08 -16.36
N THR A 278 13.34 -19.04 -15.89
CA THR A 278 13.19 -19.65 -14.57
C THR A 278 14.45 -19.43 -13.74
N THR A 279 14.28 -18.88 -12.55
CA THR A 279 15.33 -18.80 -11.54
C THR A 279 15.13 -19.93 -10.54
N THR A 280 16.15 -20.78 -10.37
CA THR A 280 16.16 -21.81 -9.33
C THR A 280 17.11 -21.41 -8.21
N MET A 281 16.63 -21.42 -6.97
CA MET A 281 17.43 -21.15 -5.78
C MET A 281 17.37 -22.34 -4.83
N THR A 282 18.53 -22.83 -4.43
CA THR A 282 18.63 -23.78 -3.32
C THR A 282 18.87 -22.99 -2.06
N VAL A 283 18.03 -23.21 -1.05
CA VAL A 283 18.13 -22.54 0.25
C VAL A 283 18.33 -23.57 1.37
N ARG A 284 18.95 -23.13 2.46
CA ARG A 284 19.07 -23.88 3.70
C ARG A 284 18.36 -23.11 4.80
N LEU A 285 17.36 -23.73 5.41
CA LEU A 285 16.76 -23.22 6.65
C LEU A 285 17.66 -23.62 7.82
N ARG A 286 18.13 -22.63 8.58
CA ARG A 286 18.99 -22.85 9.74
C ARG A 286 18.30 -22.36 11.01
N ASN A 287 18.20 -23.22 12.02
CA ASN A 287 17.86 -22.84 13.38
C ASN A 287 19.02 -22.09 14.03
N THR A 288 18.79 -20.88 14.49
CA THR A 288 19.78 -20.03 15.16
C THR A 288 19.67 -20.08 16.68
N SER A 289 18.63 -20.76 17.20
CA SER A 289 18.39 -20.92 18.62
C SER A 289 19.07 -22.17 19.20
N PRO A 290 19.29 -22.22 20.52
CA PRO A 290 19.83 -23.41 21.19
C PRO A 290 18.78 -24.52 21.37
N LYS A 291 17.50 -24.27 21.05
CA LYS A 291 16.42 -25.22 21.26
C LYS A 291 16.15 -25.98 19.95
N PRO A 292 16.03 -27.32 19.98
CA PRO A 292 15.55 -28.07 18.82
C PRO A 292 14.17 -27.58 18.37
N ILE A 293 13.97 -27.46 17.06
CA ILE A 293 12.67 -27.18 16.45
C ILE A 293 12.07 -28.55 16.08
N ALA A 294 10.85 -28.82 16.53
CA ALA A 294 10.12 -30.04 16.20
C ALA A 294 9.01 -29.74 15.19
N GLY A 295 8.74 -30.71 14.31
CA GLY A 295 7.70 -30.61 13.29
C GLY A 295 6.26 -30.62 13.83
N PRO A 296 5.29 -30.21 13.00
CA PRO A 296 5.44 -29.88 11.58
C PRO A 296 6.08 -28.49 11.34
N VAL A 297 6.88 -28.37 10.29
CA VAL A 297 7.57 -27.13 9.88
C VAL A 297 7.14 -26.72 8.48
N LYS A 298 6.66 -25.49 8.34
CA LYS A 298 6.22 -24.91 7.08
C LYS A 298 6.90 -23.57 6.84
N ILE A 299 7.20 -23.27 5.58
CA ILE A 299 7.68 -21.96 5.15
C ILE A 299 6.54 -21.28 4.43
N ARG A 300 6.22 -20.05 4.85
CA ARG A 300 5.20 -19.21 4.22
C ARG A 300 5.87 -18.00 3.57
N LEU A 301 5.52 -17.73 2.32
CA LEU A 301 5.96 -16.55 1.59
C LEU A 301 5.14 -15.33 2.01
N ILE A 302 5.77 -14.28 2.52
CA ILE A 302 5.08 -13.03 2.86
C ILE A 302 5.13 -12.05 1.69
N SER A 303 6.30 -11.86 1.09
CA SER A 303 6.48 -11.00 -0.09
C SER A 303 7.59 -11.52 -1.01
N VAL A 304 7.55 -11.12 -2.27
CA VAL A 304 8.62 -11.28 -3.25
C VAL A 304 8.78 -9.98 -3.99
N GLU A 305 10.00 -9.46 -4.00
CA GLU A 305 10.39 -8.27 -4.75
C GLU A 305 11.46 -8.64 -5.77
N SER A 306 11.43 -7.98 -6.93
CA SER A 306 12.37 -8.22 -8.01
C SER A 306 12.55 -6.96 -8.83
N ASP A 307 13.82 -6.60 -9.06
CA ASP A 307 14.21 -5.44 -9.86
C ASP A 307 14.25 -5.73 -11.36
N VAL A 308 14.07 -6.99 -11.75
CA VAL A 308 14.30 -7.45 -13.13
C VAL A 308 12.99 -7.76 -13.86
N ALA A 309 12.04 -8.37 -13.15
CA ALA A 309 10.78 -8.82 -13.74
C ALA A 309 9.72 -9.07 -12.66
N ASN A 310 8.46 -9.19 -13.09
CA ASN A 310 7.42 -9.77 -12.22
C ASN A 310 7.75 -11.25 -11.98
N VAL A 311 7.78 -11.67 -10.71
CA VAL A 311 8.14 -13.03 -10.31
C VAL A 311 6.91 -13.75 -9.77
N GLU A 312 6.78 -15.01 -10.16
CA GLU A 312 5.82 -15.95 -9.58
C GLU A 312 6.59 -17.15 -9.02
N VAL A 313 6.19 -17.63 -7.85
CA VAL A 313 6.74 -18.85 -7.26
C VAL A 313 5.97 -20.07 -7.73
N VAL A 314 6.67 -21.20 -7.80
CA VAL A 314 6.09 -22.48 -8.23
C VAL A 314 6.29 -23.55 -7.17
N GLY A 315 5.44 -24.59 -7.19
CA GLY A 315 5.58 -25.76 -6.32
C GLY A 315 5.13 -25.56 -4.87
N ALA A 316 4.40 -24.49 -4.56
CA ALA A 316 3.80 -24.31 -3.23
C ALA A 316 2.73 -25.37 -2.97
N SER A 317 2.72 -25.94 -1.77
CA SER A 317 1.78 -26.98 -1.32
C SER A 317 0.32 -26.53 -1.37
N ASN A 318 0.06 -25.22 -1.23
CA ASN A 318 -1.28 -24.63 -1.33
C ASN A 318 -1.61 -24.07 -2.73
N GLY A 319 -0.73 -24.26 -3.72
CA GLY A 319 -0.94 -23.86 -5.12
C GLY A 319 -0.89 -22.35 -5.38
N LEU A 320 -0.57 -21.52 -4.39
CA LEU A 320 -0.40 -20.08 -4.59
C LEU A 320 0.95 -19.77 -5.25
N ALA A 321 0.98 -18.72 -6.07
CA ALA A 321 2.15 -18.32 -6.85
C ALA A 321 2.80 -17.01 -6.35
N GLY A 322 2.40 -16.50 -5.18
CA GLY A 322 2.91 -15.26 -4.62
C GLY A 322 2.74 -15.22 -3.09
N ALA A 323 2.58 -14.02 -2.52
CA ALA A 323 2.32 -13.83 -1.09
C ALA A 323 1.22 -14.79 -0.59
N GLY A 324 1.50 -15.47 0.52
CA GLY A 324 0.68 -16.53 1.10
C GLY A 324 1.03 -17.95 0.63
N ALA A 325 1.91 -18.13 -0.37
CA ALA A 325 2.40 -19.45 -0.78
C ALA A 325 3.08 -20.20 0.38
N VAL A 326 2.81 -21.50 0.50
CA VAL A 326 3.29 -22.34 1.61
C VAL A 326 4.03 -23.55 1.06
N TRP A 327 5.17 -23.88 1.66
CA TRP A 327 5.86 -25.16 1.47
C TRP A 327 5.92 -25.93 2.79
N ASP A 328 5.44 -27.16 2.77
CA ASP A 328 5.68 -28.10 3.87
C ASP A 328 7.10 -28.66 3.77
N VAL A 329 7.93 -28.32 4.75
CA VAL A 329 9.33 -28.73 4.82
C VAL A 329 9.60 -29.67 5.99
N THR A 330 8.55 -30.20 6.63
CA THR A 330 8.65 -31.06 7.82
C THR A 330 9.61 -32.22 7.60
N SER A 331 9.55 -32.88 6.43
CA SER A 331 10.42 -34.01 6.09
C SER A 331 11.91 -33.67 6.01
N TYR A 332 12.27 -32.38 5.92
CA TYR A 332 13.66 -31.91 5.90
C TYR A 332 14.20 -31.56 7.29
N VAL A 333 13.34 -31.55 8.32
CA VAL A 333 13.69 -31.17 9.70
C VAL A 333 13.67 -32.37 10.66
N ASP A 334 12.94 -33.44 10.33
CA ASP A 334 12.80 -34.65 11.17
C ASP A 334 14.04 -35.58 11.21
N GLY A 335 15.26 -35.04 11.17
CA GLY A 335 16.54 -35.78 11.25
C GLY A 335 17.52 -35.18 12.26
#